data_AF-A0A7V1H5F3-F1
#
_entry.id   AF-A0A7V1H5F3-F1
#
_cell.length_a   1.000
_cell.length_b   1.000
_cell.length_c   1.000
_cell.angle_alpha   90.00
_cell.angle_beta   90.00
_cell.angle_gamma   90.00
#
_symmetry.space_group_name_H-M   'P 1'
#
loop_
_entity.id
_entity.type
_entity.pdbx_description
1 polymer ?
#
loop_
_entity_poly.entity_id
_entity_poly.type
_entity_poly.pdbx_seq_one_letter_code
_entity_poly.pdbx_strand_id
1 'polypeptide(L)'
;MILSSQSQVKLLRLLESVKETLDRKNKERRYTRDTEDTKAPLIFTEKFPSLKEGTELIIKEALKRAKGNQSIAAQLLEVSPSAVNKRLKREKEKR
;
A
#
# COMPACT_ATOMS: atom_id res chain seq x y z
N MET A 1 -29.03 1.76 -46.12
CA MET A 1 -28.18 2.93 -45.86
C MET A 1 -27.10 2.50 -44.87
N ILE A 2 -26.02 1.90 -45.38
CA ILE A 2 -24.95 1.35 -44.53
C ILE A 2 -24.05 2.52 -44.14
N LEU A 3 -23.94 2.80 -42.84
CA LEU A 3 -23.02 3.82 -42.33
C LEU A 3 -21.63 3.62 -42.93
N SER A 4 -21.04 4.68 -43.49
CA SER A 4 -19.74 4.60 -44.17
C SER A 4 -18.66 3.99 -43.26
N SER A 5 -17.74 3.22 -43.83
CA SER A 5 -16.65 2.54 -43.10
C SER A 5 -15.86 3.50 -42.19
N GLN A 6 -15.69 4.76 -42.60
CA GLN A 6 -15.04 5.80 -41.79
C GLN A 6 -15.82 6.18 -40.51
N SER A 7 -17.16 6.14 -40.56
CA SER A 7 -18.01 6.39 -39.40
C SER A 7 -17.87 5.27 -38.34
N GLN A 8 -17.67 4.02 -38.77
CA GLN A 8 -17.47 2.89 -37.84
C GLN A 8 -16.10 2.93 -37.16
N VAL A 9 -15.03 3.28 -37.90
CA VAL A 9 -13.67 3.41 -37.34
C VAL A 9 -13.60 4.54 -36.31
N LYS A 10 -14.30 5.65 -36.55
CA LYS A 10 -14.37 6.77 -35.60
C LYS A 10 -15.10 6.39 -34.31
N LEU A 11 -16.16 5.58 -34.41
CA LEU A 11 -16.90 5.08 -33.25
C LEU A 11 -16.03 4.14 -32.40
N LEU A 12 -15.28 3.22 -33.04
CA LEU A 12 -14.41 2.28 -32.33
C LEU A 12 -13.28 3.00 -31.56
N ARG A 13 -12.65 4.03 -32.16
CA ARG A 13 -11.63 4.83 -31.46
C ARG A 13 -12.19 5.60 -30.27
N LEU A 14 -13.43 6.10 -30.39
CA LEU A 14 -14.10 6.81 -29.29
C LEU A 14 -14.40 5.85 -28.13
N LEU A 15 -14.85 4.63 -28.42
CA LEU A 15 -15.11 3.61 -27.40
C LEU A 15 -13.82 3.18 -26.68
N GLU A 16 -12.69 3.04 -27.39
CA GLU A 16 -11.42 2.70 -26.76
C GLU A 16 -10.96 3.82 -25.81
N SER A 17 -11.06 5.09 -26.21
CA SER A 17 -10.72 6.22 -25.35
C SER A 17 -11.61 6.30 -24.10
N VAL A 18 -12.90 6.01 -24.24
CA VAL A 18 -13.83 5.94 -23.10
C VAL A 18 -13.47 4.79 -22.17
N LYS A 19 -13.13 3.62 -22.70
CA LYS A 19 -12.69 2.47 -21.90
C LYS A 19 -11.41 2.77 -21.12
N GLU A 20 -10.42 3.38 -21.77
CA GLU A 20 -9.16 3.77 -21.11
C GLU A 20 -9.39 4.74 -19.95
N THR A 21 -10.26 5.73 -20.12
CA THR A 21 -10.56 6.72 -19.07
C THR A 21 -11.34 6.09 -17.91
N LEU A 22 -12.24 5.16 -18.19
CA LEU A 22 -12.96 4.39 -17.17
C LEU A 22 -12.01 3.47 -16.40
N ASP A 23 -11.08 2.79 -17.07
CA ASP A 23 -10.09 1.92 -16.42
C ASP A 23 -9.16 2.72 -15.50
N ARG A 24 -8.70 3.91 -15.92
CA ARG A 24 -7.92 4.82 -15.06
C ARG A 24 -8.72 5.22 -13.82
N LYS A 25 -9.96 5.69 -14.00
CA LYS A 25 -10.83 6.14 -12.92
C LYS A 25 -11.23 5.00 -11.98
N ASN A 26 -11.37 3.78 -12.50
CA ASN A 26 -11.67 2.58 -11.70
C ASN A 26 -10.45 2.12 -10.90
N LYS A 27 -9.24 2.20 -11.47
CA LYS A 27 -7.98 1.93 -10.76
C LYS A 27 -7.75 2.91 -9.62
N GLU A 28 -8.02 4.20 -9.83
CA GLU A 28 -7.98 5.22 -8.78
C GLU A 28 -9.04 4.98 -7.68
N ARG A 29 -10.29 4.65 -8.08
CA ARG A 29 -11.36 4.32 -7.12
C ARG A 29 -11.09 3.06 -6.29
N ARG A 30 -10.42 2.05 -6.86
CA ARG A 30 -9.98 0.86 -6.12
C ARG A 30 -8.94 1.22 -5.07
N TYR A 31 -8.03 2.14 -5.38
CA TYR A 31 -7.00 2.59 -4.43
C TYR A 31 -7.60 3.33 -3.22
N THR A 32 -8.70 4.08 -3.40
CA THR A 32 -9.33 4.82 -2.29
C THR A 32 -10.31 3.97 -1.48
N ARG A 33 -11.09 3.09 -2.13
CA ARG A 33 -12.14 2.31 -1.46
C ARG A 33 -11.60 1.26 -0.48
N ASP A 34 -10.46 0.65 -0.76
CA ASP A 34 -9.85 -0.35 0.12
C ASP A 34 -9.22 0.28 1.40
N THR A 35 -9.00 1.61 1.38
CA THR A 35 -8.36 2.33 2.49
C THR A 35 -9.32 2.87 3.55
N GLU A 36 -10.62 2.97 3.24
CA GLU A 36 -11.64 3.53 4.13
C GLU A 36 -12.33 2.46 4.99
N ASP A 37 -12.51 1.24 4.48
CA ASP A 37 -13.33 0.21 5.16
C ASP A 37 -12.53 -0.79 6.03
N THR A 38 -11.19 -0.74 6.02
CA THR A 38 -10.35 -1.80 6.62
C THR A 38 -9.23 -1.33 7.56
N LYS A 39 -9.15 -0.04 7.88
CA LYS A 39 -8.14 0.44 8.85
C LYS A 39 -8.65 0.29 10.28
N ALA A 40 -8.40 -0.88 10.86
CA ALA A 40 -8.51 -1.03 12.31
C ALA A 40 -7.70 0.10 13.00
N PRO A 41 -8.27 0.77 14.03
CA PRO A 41 -7.61 1.88 14.68
C PRO A 41 -6.32 1.42 15.36
N LEU A 42 -5.29 2.27 15.32
CA LEU A 42 -4.09 2.07 16.12
C LEU A 42 -4.43 2.42 17.58
N ILE A 43 -4.39 1.41 18.47
CA ILE A 43 -4.76 1.58 19.88
C ILE A 43 -3.49 1.78 20.71
N PHE A 44 -3.47 2.84 21.53
CA PHE A 44 -2.41 3.08 22.51
C PHE A 44 -2.89 2.72 23.92
N THR A 45 -1.95 2.29 24.78
CA THR A 45 -2.18 2.11 26.22
C THR A 45 -2.15 3.44 26.96
N GLU A 46 -2.46 3.44 28.27
CA GLU A 46 -2.39 4.65 29.13
C GLU A 46 -1.04 5.38 29.05
N LYS A 47 0.07 4.62 29.00
CA LYS A 47 1.39 5.19 28.75
C LYS A 47 1.60 5.33 27.24
N PHE A 48 1.76 6.57 26.80
CA PHE A 48 2.11 6.87 25.43
C PHE A 48 3.59 6.53 25.19
N PRO A 49 3.92 5.72 24.17
CA PRO A 49 5.30 5.36 23.91
C PRO A 49 6.09 6.56 23.39
N SER A 50 7.38 6.61 23.69
CA SER A 50 8.29 7.49 22.95
C SER A 50 8.33 7.08 21.47
N LEU A 51 8.75 7.98 20.58
CA LEU A 51 8.92 7.66 19.16
C LEU A 51 9.81 6.42 18.94
N LYS A 52 10.83 6.26 19.78
CA LYS A 52 11.73 5.11 19.75
C LYS A 52 10.99 3.81 20.07
N GLU A 53 10.29 3.78 21.20
CA GLU A 53 9.51 2.60 21.65
C GLU A 53 8.38 2.28 20.67
N GLY A 54 7.63 3.28 20.21
CA GLY A 54 6.56 3.10 19.23
C GLY A 54 7.09 2.50 17.93
N THR A 55 8.23 2.99 17.45
CA THR A 55 8.89 2.41 16.27
C THR A 55 9.31 0.97 16.50
N GLU A 56 9.85 0.64 17.67
CA GLU A 56 10.24 -0.73 18.04
C GLU A 56 9.02 -1.67 18.09
N LEU A 57 7.89 -1.21 18.64
CA LEU A 57 6.63 -1.96 18.70
C LEU A 57 6.08 -2.23 17.29
N ILE A 58 6.05 -1.22 16.42
CA ILE A 58 5.58 -1.35 15.03
C ILE A 58 6.43 -2.37 14.26
N ILE A 59 7.76 -2.33 14.41
CA ILE A 59 8.67 -3.26 13.74
C ILE A 59 8.49 -4.68 14.25
N LYS A 60 8.32 -4.86 15.57
CA LYS A 60 8.06 -6.16 16.18
C LYS A 60 6.77 -6.78 15.63
N GLU A 61 5.70 -6.00 15.53
CA GLU A 61 4.43 -6.47 14.97
C GLU A 61 4.55 -6.81 13.47
N ALA A 62 5.25 -5.99 12.68
CA ALA A 62 5.51 -6.29 11.27
C ALA A 62 6.34 -7.58 11.09
N LEU A 63 7.38 -7.78 11.90
CA LEU A 63 8.19 -9.01 11.89
C LEU A 63 7.38 -10.23 12.31
N LYS A 64 6.50 -10.09 13.31
CA LYS A 64 5.59 -11.16 13.73
C LYS A 64 4.68 -11.59 12.58
N ARG A 65 4.05 -10.63 11.88
CA ARG A 65 3.21 -10.90 10.69
C ARG A 65 4.02 -11.51 9.54
N ALA A 66 5.25 -11.07 9.38
CA ALA A 66 6.18 -11.58 8.38
C ALA A 66 6.89 -12.89 8.78
N LYS A 67 6.55 -13.52 9.92
CA LYS A 67 7.21 -14.73 10.45
C LYS A 67 8.74 -14.59 10.53
N GLY A 68 9.22 -13.42 10.96
CA GLY A 68 10.63 -13.10 11.09
C GLY A 68 11.34 -12.68 9.79
N ASN A 69 10.65 -12.70 8.64
CA ASN A 69 11.24 -12.28 7.38
C ASN A 69 11.35 -10.75 7.29
N GLN A 70 12.57 -10.22 7.36
CA GLN A 70 12.83 -8.78 7.37
C GLN A 70 12.41 -8.08 6.07
N SER A 71 12.56 -8.74 4.91
CA SER A 71 12.20 -8.17 3.62
C SER A 71 10.68 -8.03 3.48
N ILE A 72 9.92 -9.00 3.98
CA ILE A 72 8.46 -8.94 4.01
C ILE A 72 7.99 -7.90 5.04
N ALA A 73 8.62 -7.85 6.22
CA ALA A 73 8.31 -6.83 7.23
C ALA A 73 8.55 -5.40 6.71
N ALA A 74 9.62 -5.18 5.95
CA ALA A 74 9.90 -3.90 5.33
C ALA A 74 8.83 -3.51 4.29
N GLN A 75 8.35 -4.49 3.50
CA GLN A 75 7.22 -4.29 2.57
C GLN A 75 5.93 -3.94 3.31
N LEU A 76 5.60 -4.64 4.40
CA LEU A 76 4.42 -4.36 5.22
C LEU A 76 4.43 -2.96 5.83
N LEU A 77 5.61 -2.42 6.10
CA LEU A 77 5.81 -1.09 6.67
C LEU A 77 6.02 0.00 5.61
N GLU A 78 6.06 -0.37 4.32
CA GLU A 78 6.36 0.53 3.20
C GLU A 78 7.68 1.31 3.39
N VAL A 79 8.70 0.64 3.92
CA VAL A 79 10.06 1.20 4.12
C VAL A 79 11.12 0.32 3.46
N SER A 80 12.34 0.87 3.32
CA SER A 80 13.46 0.06 2.83
C SER A 80 13.86 -1.05 3.82
N PRO A 81 14.33 -2.22 3.34
CA PRO A 81 14.89 -3.27 4.21
C PRO A 81 16.05 -2.79 5.09
N SER A 82 16.84 -1.81 4.61
CA SER A 82 17.92 -1.19 5.38
C SER A 82 17.42 -0.48 6.65
N ALA A 83 16.21 0.07 6.60
CA ALA A 83 15.60 0.78 7.72
C ALA A 83 15.22 -0.17 8.87
N VAL A 84 14.74 -1.36 8.53
CA VAL A 84 14.44 -2.44 9.49
C VAL A 84 15.75 -3.00 10.07
N ASN A 85 16.72 -3.32 9.22
CA ASN A 85 18.01 -3.89 9.64
C ASN A 85 18.78 -2.96 10.59
N LYS A 86 18.89 -1.66 10.28
CA LYS A 86 19.54 -0.68 11.17
C LYS A 86 18.91 -0.65 12.56
N ARG A 87 17.59 -0.77 12.66
CA ARG A 87 16.87 -0.75 13.94
C ARG A 87 17.04 -2.06 14.71
N LEU A 88 17.06 -3.20 14.02
CA LEU A 88 17.36 -4.49 14.64
C LEU A 88 18.77 -4.57 15.19
N LYS A 89 19.77 -3.99 14.51
CA LYS A 89 21.15 -3.92 15.03
C LYS A 89 21.22 -3.13 16.33
N ARG A 90 20.59 -1.95 16.38
CA ARG A 90 20.51 -1.12 17.59
C ARG A 90 19.82 -1.81 18.77
N GLU A 91 18.81 -2.65 18.51
CA GLU A 91 18.17 -3.46 19.57
C GLU A 91 19.10 -4.53 20.12
N LYS A 92 19.93 -5.17 19.27
CA LYS A 92 20.90 -6.18 19.71
C LYS A 92 22.01 -5.58 20.55
N GLU A 93 22.48 -4.38 20.21
CA GLU A 93 23.54 -3.67 20.95
C GLU A 93 23.13 -3.25 22.37
N LYS A 94 21.82 -3.17 22.67
CA LYS A 94 21.32 -2.88 24.02
C LYS A 94 21.23 -4.10 24.95
N ARG A 95 21.32 -5.31 24.40
CA ARG A 95 21.20 -6.58 25.16
C ARG A 95 22.57 -7.12 25.50
#